data_AF-A0A1V5ZM63-F1
#
_entry.id   AF-A0A1V5ZM63-F1
#
_cell.length_a   1.000
_cell.length_b   1.000
_cell.length_c   1.000
_cell.angle_alpha   90.00
_cell.angle_beta   90.00
_cell.angle_gamma   90.00
#
_symmetry.space_group_name_H-M   'P 1'
#
loop_
_entity.id
_entity.type
_entity.pdbx_description
1 polymer ?
#
loop_
_entity_poly.entity_id
_entity_poly.type
_entity_poly.pdbx_seq_one_letter_code
_entity_poly.pdbx_strand_id
1 'polypeptide(L)'
;MVYRFLLAFVAAFVIGVFVQSCTPSRSLQQISTREVPDPFVRSAQDVSDDSLVRVRWMCRTAVPDPLAGQEDGPRIRFEATLYGEDVIAAEVAKECRMRESLDVSDTCASASRERYRSVHHDNTRLRIRLDLESSFSVNSLNSRFWDVYLKDERGIAYEPVEIIQNAPVIVREDTLPEPGRAPVRGAVYRRAIDMYFPREDAFGTDFISASTREIRLVVSQNRRELTTFVWHIKRTGDSRSTSTGSAQRAPSGF
;
A
#
# COMPACT_ATOMS: atom_id res chain seq x y z
N MET A 1 45.29 -21.82 -38.59
CA MET A 1 44.82 -20.65 -37.81
C MET A 1 43.29 -20.48 -37.79
N VAL A 2 42.54 -20.96 -38.79
CA VAL A 2 41.08 -20.77 -38.91
C VAL A 2 40.26 -21.47 -37.80
N TYR A 3 40.68 -22.65 -37.35
CA TYR A 3 39.96 -23.42 -36.32
C TYR A 3 39.91 -22.78 -34.92
N ARG A 4 40.91 -21.95 -34.56
CA ARG A 4 40.94 -21.29 -33.24
C ARG A 4 39.95 -20.11 -33.15
N PHE A 5 39.68 -19.45 -34.26
CA PHE A 5 38.68 -18.38 -34.32
C PHE A 5 37.26 -18.92 -34.28
N LEU A 6 37.00 -20.04 -34.97
CA LEU A 6 35.66 -20.65 -34.97
C LEU A 6 35.24 -21.13 -33.58
N LEU A 7 36.18 -21.71 -32.83
CA LEU A 7 35.91 -22.26 -31.49
C LEU A 7 35.68 -21.15 -30.45
N ALA A 8 36.41 -20.03 -30.56
CA ALA A 8 36.19 -18.85 -29.71
C ALA A 8 34.83 -18.19 -29.99
N PHE A 9 34.41 -18.14 -31.26
CA PHE A 9 33.13 -17.55 -31.65
C PHE A 9 31.94 -18.40 -31.17
N VAL A 10 32.01 -19.73 -31.32
CA VAL A 10 30.97 -20.64 -30.83
C VAL A 10 30.90 -20.62 -29.29
N ALA A 11 32.04 -20.62 -28.59
CA ALA A 11 32.06 -20.52 -27.13
C ALA A 11 31.46 -19.19 -26.63
N ALA A 12 31.82 -18.06 -27.25
CA ALA A 12 31.27 -16.76 -26.88
C ALA A 12 29.76 -16.65 -27.19
N PHE A 13 29.29 -17.25 -28.29
CA PHE A 13 27.87 -17.22 -28.66
C PHE A 13 27.03 -18.13 -27.76
N VAL A 14 27.53 -19.33 -27.43
CA VAL A 14 26.83 -20.24 -26.50
C VAL A 14 26.78 -19.65 -25.09
N ILE A 15 27.88 -19.04 -24.61
CA ILE A 15 27.90 -18.37 -23.30
C ILE A 15 27.00 -17.12 -23.33
N GLY A 16 27.01 -16.32 -24.41
CA GLY A 16 26.14 -15.15 -24.54
C GLY A 16 24.65 -15.49 -24.53
N VAL A 17 24.26 -16.56 -25.22
CA VAL A 17 22.86 -17.03 -25.26
C VAL A 17 22.43 -17.64 -23.92
N PHE A 18 23.31 -18.40 -23.24
CA PHE A 18 23.01 -18.93 -21.90
C PHE A 18 22.95 -17.85 -20.81
N VAL A 19 23.81 -16.83 -20.88
CA VAL A 19 23.79 -15.72 -19.92
C VAL A 19 22.55 -14.82 -20.12
N GLN A 20 22.06 -14.66 -21.35
CA GLN A 20 20.78 -13.98 -21.62
C GLN A 20 19.55 -14.78 -21.17
N SER A 21 19.64 -16.11 -21.09
CA SER A 21 18.54 -16.96 -20.58
C SER A 21 18.61 -17.21 -19.07
N CYS A 22 19.66 -16.70 -18.41
CA CYS A 22 19.80 -16.66 -16.94
C CYS A 22 19.79 -15.22 -16.39
N THR A 23 19.21 -14.24 -17.10
CA THR A 23 18.75 -13.03 -16.40
C THR A 23 17.54 -13.43 -15.56
N PRO A 24 17.59 -13.40 -14.22
CA PRO A 24 16.36 -13.45 -13.45
C PRO A 24 15.47 -12.34 -14.00
N SER A 25 14.23 -12.69 -14.37
CA SER A 25 13.18 -11.70 -14.54
C SER A 25 13.07 -10.96 -13.21
N ARG A 26 13.87 -9.91 -13.05
CA ARG A 26 13.71 -8.93 -12.00
C ARG A 26 12.46 -8.17 -12.40
N SER A 27 11.29 -8.72 -12.10
CA SER A 27 10.13 -7.85 -11.97
C SER A 27 10.51 -6.82 -10.92
N LEU A 28 10.57 -5.57 -11.37
CA LEU A 28 10.75 -4.43 -10.49
C LEU A 28 9.68 -4.55 -9.40
N GLN A 29 10.14 -4.82 -8.18
CA GLN A 29 9.32 -4.74 -6.99
C GLN A 29 8.66 -3.37 -6.99
N GLN A 30 7.33 -3.34 -7.08
CA GLN A 30 6.63 -2.08 -7.12
C GLN A 30 6.62 -1.51 -5.70
N ILE A 31 7.45 -0.50 -5.46
CA ILE A 31 7.57 0.15 -4.16
C ILE A 31 6.76 1.44 -4.21
N SER A 32 5.73 1.55 -3.38
CA SER A 32 5.01 2.80 -3.16
C SER A 32 5.37 3.37 -1.81
N THR A 33 5.88 4.60 -1.79
CA THR A 33 6.40 5.23 -0.59
C THR A 33 5.59 6.46 -0.19
N ARG A 34 5.44 6.69 1.11
CA ARG A 34 4.80 7.87 1.68
C ARG A 34 5.52 8.31 2.96
N GLU A 35 5.55 9.61 3.22
CA GLU A 35 5.99 10.15 4.51
C GLU A 35 4.78 10.46 5.39
N VAL A 36 4.82 10.05 6.65
CA VAL A 36 3.72 10.19 7.61
C VAL A 36 4.24 10.59 8.99
N PRO A 37 3.43 11.25 9.83
CA PRO A 37 3.72 11.40 11.26
C PRO A 37 3.88 10.05 11.98
N ASP A 38 4.31 10.09 13.24
CA ASP A 38 4.27 8.92 14.12
C ASP A 38 2.80 8.43 14.25
N PRO A 39 2.48 7.16 13.88
CA PRO A 39 1.11 6.67 13.87
C PRO A 39 0.43 6.70 15.23
N PHE A 40 1.19 6.71 16.33
CA PHE A 40 0.65 6.71 17.70
C PHE A 40 0.61 8.09 18.34
N VAL A 41 0.99 9.13 17.61
CA VAL A 41 0.99 10.51 18.13
C VAL A 41 0.11 11.36 17.22
N ARG A 42 -0.94 11.91 17.81
CA ARG A 42 -1.78 12.89 17.11
C ARG A 42 -0.95 14.10 16.72
N SER A 43 -0.91 14.40 15.43
CA SER A 43 -0.26 15.60 14.95
C SER A 43 -1.15 16.83 15.15
N ALA A 44 -0.57 18.02 15.15
CA ALA A 44 -1.32 19.27 15.22
C ALA A 44 -2.05 19.62 13.89
N GLN A 45 -2.23 18.64 12.98
CA GLN A 45 -2.89 18.87 11.69
C GLN A 45 -4.40 18.99 11.85
N ASP A 46 -4.99 19.81 10.98
CA ASP A 46 -6.43 19.90 10.83
C ASP A 46 -6.99 18.56 10.31
N VAL A 47 -7.97 18.02 11.04
CA VAL A 47 -8.65 16.73 10.77
C VAL A 47 -10.06 16.94 10.21
N SER A 48 -10.40 18.16 9.79
CA SER A 48 -11.73 18.53 9.28
C SER A 48 -12.15 17.79 8.00
N ASP A 49 -11.18 17.30 7.20
CA ASP A 49 -11.43 16.49 6.00
C ASP A 49 -10.73 15.12 6.06
N ASP A 50 -11.48 14.12 6.52
CA ASP A 50 -11.11 12.69 6.54
C ASP A 50 -10.52 12.20 5.21
N SER A 51 -11.07 12.61 4.07
CA SER A 51 -10.61 12.11 2.78
C SER A 51 -9.20 12.60 2.46
N LEU A 52 -8.90 13.86 2.79
CA LEU A 52 -7.58 14.44 2.61
C LEU A 52 -6.56 13.89 3.60
N VAL A 53 -6.97 13.70 4.86
CA VAL A 53 -6.12 13.07 5.87
C VAL A 53 -5.76 11.65 5.41
N ARG A 54 -6.74 10.82 5.08
CA ARG A 54 -6.50 9.43 4.64
C ARG A 54 -5.56 9.34 3.44
N VAL A 55 -5.71 10.22 2.44
CA VAL A 55 -4.84 10.23 1.25
C VAL A 55 -3.36 10.48 1.60
N ARG A 56 -3.07 11.27 2.65
CA ARG A 56 -1.69 11.51 3.11
C ARG A 56 -1.06 10.28 3.77
N TRP A 57 -1.88 9.38 4.31
CA TRP A 57 -1.45 8.15 4.97
C TRP A 57 -1.50 6.92 4.05
N MET A 58 -1.83 7.13 2.77
CA MET A 58 -2.12 6.03 1.85
C MET A 58 -1.09 5.95 0.72
N CYS A 59 -0.66 4.72 0.45
CA CYS A 59 0.19 4.32 -0.66
C CYS A 59 -0.66 3.60 -1.72
N ARG A 60 -0.29 3.72 -3.00
CA ARG A 60 -1.07 3.18 -4.13
C ARG A 60 -0.17 2.50 -5.13
N THR A 61 -0.62 1.35 -5.64
CA THR A 61 0.13 0.55 -6.61
C THR A 61 -0.82 -0.35 -7.41
N ALA A 62 -0.33 -0.99 -8.46
CA ALA A 62 -1.12 -1.89 -9.29
C ALA A 62 -0.32 -3.14 -9.69
N VAL A 63 -0.68 -4.29 -9.15
CA VAL A 63 0.04 -5.56 -9.33
C VAL A 63 -0.68 -6.48 -10.31
N PRO A 64 0.03 -7.45 -10.94
CA PRO A 64 -0.62 -8.50 -11.72
C PRO A 64 -1.70 -9.22 -10.91
N ASP A 65 -2.80 -9.55 -11.56
CA ASP A 65 -3.87 -10.31 -10.93
C ASP A 65 -3.40 -11.75 -10.63
N PRO A 66 -3.49 -12.22 -9.38
CA PRO A 66 -2.97 -13.51 -8.94
C PRO A 66 -3.64 -14.69 -9.64
N LEU A 67 -4.83 -14.50 -10.23
CA LEU A 67 -5.58 -15.55 -10.93
C LEU A 67 -5.37 -15.53 -12.45
N ALA A 68 -4.79 -14.46 -13.00
CA ALA A 68 -4.58 -14.33 -14.44
C ALA A 68 -3.34 -15.09 -14.95
N GLY A 69 -2.38 -15.39 -14.07
CA GLY A 69 -1.19 -16.20 -14.38
C GLY A 69 -0.18 -15.55 -15.35
N GLN A 70 -0.44 -14.34 -15.84
CA GLN A 70 0.41 -13.60 -16.79
C GLN A 70 0.83 -12.24 -16.22
N GLU A 71 2.10 -11.85 -16.39
CA GLU A 71 2.61 -10.57 -15.87
C GLU A 71 2.02 -9.34 -16.59
N ASP A 72 1.73 -9.45 -17.88
CA ASP A 72 1.07 -8.41 -18.69
C ASP A 72 -0.46 -8.49 -18.65
N GLY A 73 -0.99 -9.38 -17.80
CA GLY A 73 -2.42 -9.60 -17.63
C GLY A 73 -3.14 -8.45 -16.91
N PRO A 74 -4.45 -8.64 -16.62
CA PRO A 74 -5.21 -7.71 -15.82
C PRO A 74 -4.52 -7.42 -14.48
N ARG A 75 -4.73 -6.21 -13.98
CA ARG A 75 -4.06 -5.70 -12.78
C ARG A 75 -5.08 -5.48 -11.66
N ILE A 76 -4.66 -5.76 -10.43
CA ILE A 76 -5.38 -5.33 -9.23
C ILE A 76 -4.75 -4.03 -8.75
N ARG A 77 -5.58 -3.01 -8.54
CA ARG A 77 -5.18 -1.80 -7.84
C ARG A 77 -5.26 -2.03 -6.34
N PHE A 78 -4.16 -1.72 -5.66
CA PHE A 78 -4.07 -1.73 -4.20
C PHE A 78 -3.92 -0.30 -3.69
N GLU A 79 -4.74 0.05 -2.71
CA GLU A 79 -4.55 1.23 -1.87
C GLU A 79 -4.34 0.79 -0.43
N ALA A 80 -3.11 0.96 0.07
CA ALA A 80 -2.77 0.63 1.44
C ALA A 80 -2.78 1.90 2.28
N THR A 81 -3.60 1.93 3.34
CA THR A 81 -3.67 3.06 4.28
C THR A 81 -3.16 2.60 5.64
N LEU A 82 -2.13 3.27 6.14
CA LEU A 82 -1.69 3.11 7.52
C LEU A 82 -2.59 3.97 8.43
N TYR A 83 -3.27 3.36 9.37
CA TYR A 83 -4.14 4.08 10.31
C TYR A 83 -3.31 4.57 11.49
N GLY A 84 -3.00 5.86 11.51
CA GLY A 84 -2.49 6.56 12.68
C GLY A 84 -3.58 7.42 13.34
N GLU A 85 -3.26 7.98 14.50
CA GLU A 85 -4.14 8.83 15.32
C GLU A 85 -4.85 9.94 14.52
N ASP A 86 -4.18 10.53 13.53
CA ASP A 86 -4.79 11.57 12.68
C ASP A 86 -5.92 11.02 11.81
N VAL A 87 -5.72 9.85 11.20
CA VAL A 87 -6.73 9.19 10.36
C VAL A 87 -7.91 8.77 11.23
N ILE A 88 -7.64 8.22 12.41
CA ILE A 88 -8.66 7.81 13.38
C ILE A 88 -9.47 9.03 13.84
N ALA A 89 -8.79 10.11 14.20
CA ALA A 89 -9.45 11.35 14.62
C ALA A 89 -10.33 11.94 13.51
N ALA A 90 -9.89 11.88 12.25
CA ALA A 90 -10.65 12.37 11.12
C ALA A 90 -11.88 11.47 10.81
N GLU A 91 -11.75 10.15 10.93
CA GLU A 91 -12.86 9.21 10.80
C GLU A 91 -13.94 9.46 11.87
N VAL A 92 -13.52 9.64 13.13
CA VAL A 92 -14.42 10.00 14.24
C VAL A 92 -15.08 11.37 14.02
N ALA A 93 -14.31 12.37 13.58
CA ALA A 93 -14.84 13.70 13.30
C ALA A 93 -15.92 13.67 12.22
N LYS A 94 -15.72 12.85 11.17
CA LYS A 94 -16.70 12.63 10.12
C LYS A 94 -17.95 11.91 10.62
N GLU A 95 -17.82 10.87 11.44
CA GLU A 95 -18.96 10.16 12.04
C GLU A 95 -19.84 11.12 12.86
N CYS A 96 -19.21 11.98 13.67
CA CYS A 96 -19.89 13.01 14.45
C CYS A 96 -20.29 14.27 13.67
N ARG A 97 -20.09 14.30 12.34
CA ARG A 97 -20.36 15.47 11.47
C ARG A 97 -19.75 16.77 11.98
N MET A 98 -18.53 16.71 12.51
CA MET A 98 -17.77 17.85 13.03
C MET A 98 -17.26 18.74 11.89
N ARG A 99 -18.17 19.33 11.10
CA ARG A 99 -17.84 20.42 10.17
C ARG A 99 -18.24 21.73 10.84
N GLU A 100 -17.23 22.48 11.27
CA GLU A 100 -17.28 23.94 11.48
C GLU A 100 -17.98 24.53 12.73
N SER A 101 -18.65 23.78 13.61
CA SER A 101 -19.20 24.37 14.85
C SER A 101 -18.45 23.94 16.12
N LEU A 102 -17.93 24.92 16.85
CA LEU A 102 -17.14 24.82 18.09
C LEU A 102 -17.84 24.16 19.30
N ASP A 103 -19.09 23.73 19.17
CA ASP A 103 -19.81 22.97 20.19
C ASP A 103 -20.31 21.65 19.60
N VAL A 104 -19.37 20.76 19.28
CA VAL A 104 -19.71 19.34 19.19
C VAL A 104 -19.86 18.85 20.62
N SER A 105 -20.95 18.16 20.93
CA SER A 105 -21.06 17.56 22.27
C SER A 105 -19.88 16.59 22.44
N ASP A 106 -18.99 16.86 23.39
CA ASP A 106 -17.85 16.01 23.75
C ASP A 106 -18.26 14.53 23.92
N THR A 107 -19.55 14.30 24.21
CA THR A 107 -20.21 13.01 24.27
C THR A 107 -20.18 12.22 22.95
N CYS A 108 -20.43 12.83 21.77
CA CYS A 108 -20.37 12.09 20.49
C CYS A 108 -18.95 11.64 20.18
N ALA A 109 -17.99 12.57 20.31
CA ALA A 109 -16.58 12.30 20.03
C ALA A 109 -16.04 11.21 20.95
N SER A 110 -16.34 11.29 22.24
CA SER A 110 -15.91 10.33 23.24
C SER A 110 -16.55 8.96 23.02
N ALA A 111 -17.85 8.90 22.75
CA ALA A 111 -18.55 7.64 22.46
C ALA A 111 -18.05 6.98 21.17
N SER A 112 -17.77 7.77 20.14
CA SER A 112 -17.28 7.26 18.85
C SER A 112 -15.83 6.78 18.96
N ARG A 113 -14.97 7.46 19.72
CA ARG A 113 -13.62 6.95 20.06
C ARG A 113 -13.69 5.65 20.86
N GLU A 114 -14.57 5.57 21.84
CA GLU A 114 -14.72 4.35 22.65
C GLU A 114 -15.21 3.18 21.77
N ARG A 115 -16.17 3.43 20.89
CA ARG A 115 -16.61 2.45 19.89
C ARG A 115 -15.45 2.04 18.98
N TYR A 116 -14.68 3.00 18.45
CA TYR A 116 -13.52 2.72 17.62
C TYR A 116 -12.55 1.78 18.35
N ARG A 117 -12.21 2.09 19.60
CA ARG A 117 -11.31 1.28 20.43
C ARG A 117 -11.86 -0.12 20.69
N SER A 118 -13.16 -0.25 20.94
CA SER A 118 -13.78 -1.55 21.14
C SER A 118 -13.74 -2.45 19.89
N VAL A 119 -13.80 -1.85 18.70
CA VAL A 119 -13.81 -2.58 17.43
C VAL A 119 -12.41 -2.83 16.90
N HIS A 120 -11.48 -1.88 17.11
CA HIS A 120 -10.19 -1.85 16.43
C HIS A 120 -8.97 -2.05 17.35
N HIS A 121 -9.16 -2.21 18.67
CA HIS A 121 -8.09 -2.55 19.62
C HIS A 121 -6.88 -1.59 19.61
N ASP A 122 -7.19 -0.29 19.49
CA ASP A 122 -6.32 0.86 19.19
C ASP A 122 -4.93 0.88 19.85
N ASN A 123 -4.82 0.52 21.14
CA ASN A 123 -3.59 0.78 21.88
C ASN A 123 -2.49 -0.29 21.72
N THR A 124 -2.84 -1.48 21.20
CA THR A 124 -1.91 -2.64 21.16
C THR A 124 -1.66 -3.16 19.75
N ARG A 125 -2.34 -2.61 18.74
CA ARG A 125 -2.27 -3.11 17.38
C ARG A 125 -2.16 -1.98 16.38
N LEU A 126 -1.30 -2.17 15.40
CA LEU A 126 -1.23 -1.31 14.23
C LEU A 126 -2.27 -1.76 13.21
N ARG A 127 -3.15 -0.86 12.78
CA ARG A 127 -4.12 -1.14 11.72
C ARG A 127 -3.60 -0.67 10.37
N ILE A 128 -3.69 -1.55 9.37
CA ILE A 128 -3.49 -1.21 7.96
C ILE A 128 -4.71 -1.71 7.18
N ARG A 129 -5.31 -0.81 6.41
CA ARG A 129 -6.42 -1.16 5.51
C ARG A 129 -5.91 -1.26 4.08
N LEU A 130 -6.27 -2.34 3.41
CA LEU A 130 -6.12 -2.50 1.97
C LEU A 130 -7.48 -2.32 1.30
N ASP A 131 -7.61 -1.28 0.48
CA ASP A 131 -8.72 -1.16 -0.46
C ASP A 131 -8.25 -1.66 -1.83
N LEU A 132 -8.89 -2.73 -2.30
CA LEU A 132 -8.56 -3.43 -3.53
C LEU A 132 -9.62 -3.17 -4.60
N GLU A 133 -9.18 -3.05 -5.84
CA GLU A 133 -10.04 -2.91 -7.01
C GLU A 133 -9.53 -3.80 -8.16
N SER A 134 -10.42 -4.60 -8.75
CA SER A 134 -10.11 -5.45 -9.92
C SER A 134 -11.29 -5.43 -10.88
N SER A 135 -11.00 -5.39 -12.18
CA SER A 135 -11.98 -5.58 -13.26
C SER A 135 -11.98 -7.01 -13.82
N PHE A 136 -11.19 -7.92 -13.24
CA PHE A 136 -11.03 -9.28 -13.75
C PHE A 136 -11.92 -10.28 -13.02
N SER A 137 -11.78 -10.38 -11.70
CA SER A 137 -12.59 -11.30 -10.90
C SER A 137 -12.74 -10.82 -9.47
N VAL A 138 -13.93 -11.03 -8.92
CA VAL A 138 -14.21 -10.83 -7.50
C VAL A 138 -13.32 -11.71 -6.62
N ASN A 139 -12.97 -12.91 -7.08
CA ASN A 139 -12.16 -13.86 -6.32
C ASN A 139 -10.71 -13.38 -6.18
N SER A 140 -10.21 -12.62 -7.15
CA SER A 140 -8.85 -12.06 -7.12
C SER A 140 -8.63 -11.11 -5.95
N LEU A 141 -9.71 -10.53 -5.41
CA LEU A 141 -9.67 -9.64 -4.25
C LEU A 141 -9.60 -10.39 -2.90
N ASN A 142 -9.49 -11.72 -2.91
CA ASN A 142 -9.40 -12.51 -1.69
C ASN A 142 -7.95 -12.69 -1.23
N SER A 143 -7.67 -12.36 0.04
CA SER A 143 -6.35 -12.56 0.66
C SER A 143 -5.88 -14.01 0.71
N ARG A 144 -6.70 -15.01 0.43
CA ARG A 144 -6.23 -16.40 0.34
C ARG A 144 -5.24 -16.64 -0.82
N PHE A 145 -5.13 -15.71 -1.76
CA PHE A 145 -4.31 -15.85 -2.97
C PHE A 145 -2.97 -15.11 -2.89
N TRP A 146 -2.71 -14.42 -1.79
CA TRP A 146 -1.49 -13.65 -1.55
C TRP A 146 -1.26 -13.48 -0.06
N ASP A 147 0.00 -13.49 0.35
CA ASP A 147 0.40 -13.32 1.74
C ASP A 147 0.71 -11.83 1.99
N VAL A 148 0.35 -11.35 3.18
CA VAL A 148 0.71 -9.99 3.64
C VAL A 148 1.39 -10.06 4.97
N TYR A 149 2.51 -9.36 5.07
CA TYR A 149 3.27 -9.24 6.31
C TYR A 149 3.97 -7.89 6.38
N LEU A 150 4.29 -7.46 7.60
CA LEU A 150 5.20 -6.35 7.83
C LEU A 150 6.63 -6.85 7.85
N LYS A 151 7.57 -6.03 7.38
CA LYS A 151 9.00 -6.32 7.42
C LYS A 151 9.71 -5.19 8.15
N ASP A 152 10.47 -5.51 9.19
CA ASP A 152 11.29 -4.52 9.90
C ASP A 152 12.59 -4.18 9.13
N GLU A 153 13.37 -3.25 9.69
CA GLU A 153 14.69 -2.85 9.17
C GLU A 153 15.71 -4.01 9.20
N ARG A 154 15.50 -5.03 10.05
CA ARG A 154 16.33 -6.24 10.17
C ARG A 154 15.91 -7.35 9.19
N GLY A 155 14.81 -7.16 8.46
CA GLY A 155 14.26 -8.13 7.52
C GLY A 155 13.38 -9.21 8.15
N ILE A 156 13.01 -9.10 9.43
CA ILE A 156 12.10 -10.00 10.13
C ILE A 156 10.67 -9.72 9.64
N ALA A 157 9.96 -10.80 9.27
CA ALA A 157 8.59 -10.74 8.81
C ALA A 157 7.60 -10.96 9.97
N TYR A 158 6.56 -10.13 10.01
CA TYR A 158 5.51 -10.17 11.02
C TYR A 158 4.15 -10.31 10.34
N GLU A 159 3.45 -11.40 10.65
CA GLU A 159 2.11 -11.66 10.13
C GLU A 159 1.06 -10.85 10.91
N PRO A 160 -0.07 -10.50 10.29
CA PRO A 160 -1.19 -9.89 11.00
C PRO A 160 -1.77 -10.88 12.01
N VAL A 161 -2.06 -10.41 13.22
CA VAL A 161 -2.77 -11.20 14.25
C VAL A 161 -4.25 -11.38 13.92
N GLU A 162 -4.80 -10.49 13.09
CA GLU A 162 -6.20 -10.52 12.68
C GLU A 162 -6.37 -9.89 11.30
N ILE A 163 -7.19 -10.53 10.46
CA ILE A 163 -7.56 -10.06 9.13
C ILE A 163 -9.10 -10.06 9.04
N ILE A 164 -9.69 -8.88 8.88
CA ILE A 164 -11.12 -8.69 8.68
C ILE A 164 -11.36 -8.34 7.22
N GLN A 165 -12.08 -9.20 6.49
CA GLN A 165 -12.38 -8.97 5.08
C GLN A 165 -13.86 -8.67 4.87
N ASN A 166 -14.16 -7.48 4.34
CA ASN A 166 -15.53 -7.11 4.01
C ASN A 166 -16.04 -7.90 2.79
N ALA A 167 -17.36 -7.98 2.63
CA ALA A 167 -17.94 -8.52 1.40
C ALA A 167 -17.51 -7.65 0.19
N PRO A 168 -17.18 -8.27 -0.95
CA PRO A 168 -16.86 -7.51 -2.16
C PRO A 168 -18.10 -6.78 -2.71
N VAL A 169 -17.89 -5.61 -3.29
CA VAL A 169 -18.93 -4.75 -3.85
C VAL A 169 -18.69 -4.57 -5.35
N ILE A 170 -19.76 -4.60 -6.15
CA ILE A 170 -19.72 -4.25 -7.57
C ILE A 170 -19.95 -2.74 -7.68
N VAL A 171 -18.99 -2.02 -8.26
CA VAL A 171 -18.98 -0.54 -8.26
C VAL A 171 -19.30 0.06 -9.62
N ARG A 172 -19.05 -0.69 -10.69
CA ARG A 172 -19.44 -0.32 -12.05
C ARG A 172 -19.86 -1.57 -12.81
N GLU A 173 -20.96 -1.44 -13.55
CA GLU A 173 -21.43 -2.41 -14.51
C GLU A 173 -21.79 -1.61 -15.76
N ASP A 174 -20.93 -1.73 -16.78
CA ASP A 174 -21.09 -1.33 -18.17
C ASP A 174 -21.03 0.16 -18.58
N THR A 175 -20.43 0.35 -19.76
CA THR A 175 -20.56 1.55 -20.62
C THR A 175 -21.57 1.24 -21.70
N LEU A 176 -22.46 2.20 -22.01
CA LEU A 176 -23.35 2.11 -23.17
C LEU A 176 -22.50 1.92 -24.44
N PRO A 177 -22.70 0.86 -25.23
CA PRO A 177 -21.99 0.71 -26.49
C PRO A 177 -22.48 1.75 -27.51
N GLU A 178 -21.58 2.17 -28.40
CA GLU A 178 -21.96 2.81 -29.66
C GLU A 178 -22.94 1.91 -30.45
N PRO A 179 -23.86 2.48 -31.25
CA PRO A 179 -24.82 1.70 -32.02
C PRO A 179 -24.11 0.65 -32.89
N GLY A 180 -24.45 -0.63 -32.71
CA GLY A 180 -23.91 -1.75 -33.51
C GLY A 180 -22.81 -2.59 -32.84
N ARG A 181 -22.43 -2.32 -31.58
CA ARG A 181 -21.53 -3.20 -30.81
C ARG A 181 -22.26 -3.91 -29.67
N ALA A 182 -21.94 -5.19 -29.46
CA ALA A 182 -22.39 -5.91 -28.27
C ALA A 182 -21.81 -5.26 -27.00
N PRO A 183 -22.58 -5.15 -25.91
CA PRO A 183 -22.08 -4.60 -24.65
C PRO A 183 -20.86 -5.40 -24.18
N VAL A 184 -19.75 -4.71 -23.94
CA VAL A 184 -18.59 -5.31 -23.27
C VAL A 184 -18.89 -5.26 -21.78
N ARG A 185 -19.30 -6.39 -21.21
CA ARG A 185 -19.59 -6.48 -19.78
C ARG A 185 -18.32 -6.33 -18.97
N GLY A 186 -18.14 -5.18 -18.32
CA GLY A 186 -16.95 -4.86 -17.54
C GLY A 186 -17.33 -4.53 -16.11
N ALA A 187 -17.46 -5.55 -15.26
CA ALA A 187 -17.72 -5.33 -13.85
C ALA A 187 -16.43 -4.91 -13.12
N VAL A 188 -16.49 -3.84 -12.34
CA VAL A 188 -15.40 -3.45 -11.43
C VAL A 188 -15.78 -3.85 -10.01
N TYR A 189 -14.97 -4.71 -9.42
CA TYR A 189 -15.14 -5.20 -8.06
C TYR A 189 -14.24 -4.43 -7.11
N ARG A 190 -14.74 -4.12 -5.91
CA ARG A 190 -13.95 -3.57 -4.80
C ARG A 190 -14.07 -4.41 -3.55
N ARG A 191 -13.00 -4.47 -2.77
CA ARG A 191 -13.00 -5.09 -1.44
C ARG A 191 -12.09 -4.33 -0.50
N ALA A 192 -12.55 -4.10 0.71
CA ALA A 192 -11.73 -3.58 1.79
C ALA A 192 -11.32 -4.72 2.73
N ILE A 193 -10.07 -4.71 3.15
CA ILE A 193 -9.50 -5.68 4.08
C ILE A 193 -8.76 -4.90 5.16
N ASP A 194 -9.19 -5.05 6.40
CA ASP A 194 -8.50 -4.51 7.57
C ASP A 194 -7.57 -5.58 8.15
N MET A 195 -6.32 -5.20 8.38
CA MET A 195 -5.29 -6.07 8.95
C MET A 195 -4.74 -5.42 10.21
N TYR A 196 -4.59 -6.21 11.25
CA TYR A 196 -4.06 -5.77 12.53
C TYR A 196 -2.75 -6.48 12.80
N PHE A 197 -1.70 -5.71 13.02
CA PHE A 197 -0.38 -6.20 13.35
C PHE A 197 -0.10 -5.95 14.82
N PRO A 198 0.64 -6.87 15.48
CA PRO A 198 0.99 -6.66 16.87
C PRO A 198 1.92 -5.44 16.96
N ARG A 199 1.72 -4.60 17.97
CA ARG A 199 2.64 -3.50 18.26
C ARG A 199 3.96 -3.99 18.84
N GLU A 200 3.93 -5.10 19.57
CA GLU A 200 5.09 -5.69 20.24
C GLU A 200 5.44 -7.04 19.62
N ASP A 201 6.72 -7.41 19.63
CA ASP A 201 7.14 -8.76 19.32
C ASP A 201 6.85 -9.74 20.48
N ALA A 202 7.16 -11.02 20.28
CA ALA A 202 6.96 -12.06 21.29
C ALA A 202 7.76 -11.85 22.60
N PHE A 203 8.73 -10.93 22.60
CA PHE A 203 9.57 -10.57 23.74
C PHE A 203 9.14 -9.26 24.42
N GLY A 204 8.01 -8.66 23.99
CA GLY A 204 7.51 -7.39 24.51
C GLY A 204 8.26 -6.17 23.99
N THR A 205 9.01 -6.30 22.88
CA THR A 205 9.71 -5.16 22.26
C THR A 205 8.79 -4.50 21.24
N ASP A 206 8.58 -3.19 21.36
CA ASP A 206 7.83 -2.39 20.40
C ASP A 206 8.42 -2.55 18.98
N PHE A 207 7.65 -3.14 18.07
CA PHE A 207 7.91 -3.20 16.63
C PHE A 207 7.92 -1.79 16.01
N ILE A 208 7.02 -0.93 16.47
CA ILE A 208 7.06 0.50 16.20
C ILE A 208 7.43 1.21 17.50
N SER A 209 8.73 1.35 17.72
CA SER A 209 9.29 2.03 18.88
C SER A 209 9.68 3.46 18.52
N ALA A 210 10.28 4.20 19.47
CA ALA A 210 10.83 5.53 19.24
C ALA A 210 11.97 5.57 18.19
N SER A 211 12.56 4.43 17.82
CA SER A 211 13.64 4.38 16.82
C SER A 211 13.16 3.99 15.43
N THR A 212 11.97 3.41 15.27
CA THR A 212 11.45 2.94 13.98
C THR A 212 11.34 4.10 13.00
N ARG A 213 12.01 4.01 11.84
CA ARG A 213 12.00 5.07 10.81
C ARG A 213 11.09 4.76 9.64
N GLU A 214 10.74 3.49 9.46
CA GLU A 214 9.86 3.07 8.39
C GLU A 214 9.01 1.86 8.78
N ILE A 215 7.81 1.78 8.20
CA ILE A 215 6.94 0.61 8.24
C ILE A 215 6.84 0.10 6.81
N ARG A 216 7.19 -1.18 6.59
CA ARG A 216 7.13 -1.81 5.26
C ARG A 216 6.11 -2.92 5.26
N LEU A 217 5.04 -2.75 4.48
CA LEU A 217 4.06 -3.79 4.20
C LEU A 217 4.40 -4.48 2.88
N VAL A 218 4.57 -5.78 2.92
CA VAL A 218 4.88 -6.60 1.76
C VAL A 218 3.66 -7.43 1.39
N VAL A 219 3.29 -7.40 0.11
CA VAL A 219 2.31 -8.32 -0.47
C VAL A 219 3.07 -9.29 -1.37
N SER A 220 2.90 -10.58 -1.15
CA SER A 220 3.62 -11.62 -1.90
C SER A 220 2.68 -12.73 -2.35
N GLN A 221 3.08 -13.45 -3.39
CA GLN A 221 2.37 -14.63 -3.88
C GLN A 221 3.40 -15.68 -4.25
N ASN A 222 3.21 -16.93 -3.79
CA ASN A 222 4.13 -18.04 -4.07
C ASN A 222 5.60 -17.68 -3.77
N ARG A 223 5.85 -17.00 -2.65
CA ARG A 223 7.18 -16.49 -2.20
C ARG A 223 7.82 -15.41 -3.09
N ARG A 224 7.06 -14.84 -4.03
CA ARG A 224 7.48 -13.70 -4.84
C ARG A 224 6.80 -12.43 -4.33
N GLU A 225 7.58 -11.42 -3.99
CA GLU A 225 7.06 -10.10 -3.60
C GLU A 225 6.39 -9.44 -4.82
N LEU A 226 5.09 -9.19 -4.72
CA LEU A 226 4.31 -8.52 -5.76
C LEU A 226 4.47 -7.00 -5.67
N THR A 227 4.39 -6.47 -4.44
CA THR A 227 4.52 -5.04 -4.16
C THR A 227 4.91 -4.81 -2.71
N THR A 228 5.46 -3.63 -2.46
CA THR A 228 5.78 -3.16 -1.11
C THR A 228 5.29 -1.74 -0.90
N PHE A 229 4.65 -1.51 0.23
CA PHE A 229 4.23 -0.18 0.67
C PHE A 229 5.14 0.25 1.82
N VAL A 230 5.70 1.45 1.70
CA VAL A 230 6.65 1.98 2.68
C VAL A 230 6.11 3.29 3.22
N TRP A 231 5.97 3.37 4.55
CA TRP A 231 5.68 4.62 5.25
C TRP A 231 6.92 5.04 6.02
N HIS A 232 7.51 6.18 5.66
CA HIS A 232 8.59 6.79 6.42
C HIS A 232 8.01 7.67 7.53
N ILE A 233 8.39 7.37 8.77
CA ILE A 233 7.90 8.04 9.96
C ILE A 233 8.71 9.31 10.21
N LYS A 234 8.07 10.47 10.13
CA LYS A 234 8.63 11.77 10.51
C LYS A 234 8.46 12.00 11.99
N ARG A 235 9.56 12.17 12.72
CA ARG A 235 9.53 12.53 14.14
C ARG A 235 9.78 14.02 14.33
N THR A 236 9.04 14.62 15.26
CA THR A 236 9.17 16.03 15.64
C THR A 236 10.57 16.25 16.24
N GLY A 237 11.49 16.82 15.47
CA GLY A 237 12.92 16.93 15.80
C GLY A 237 13.84 16.57 14.63
N ASP A 238 13.35 15.82 13.65
CA ASP A 238 14.08 15.58 12.39
C ASP A 238 13.89 16.75 11.42
N SER A 239 14.38 17.94 11.79
CA SER A 239 14.57 19.03 10.83
C SER A 239 15.75 18.71 9.92
N ARG A 240 15.57 17.76 9.00
CA ARG A 240 16.37 17.79 7.77
C ARG A 240 15.86 18.97 6.94
N SER A 241 16.68 20.01 6.93
CA SER A 241 16.63 21.10 5.97
C SER A 241 16.74 20.53 4.55
N THR A 242 15.61 20.17 3.93
CA THR A 242 15.53 20.14 2.47
C THR A 242 15.47 21.59 2.01
N SER A 243 16.65 22.19 1.86
CA SER A 243 16.80 23.43 1.13
C SER A 243 16.28 23.21 -0.28
N THR A 244 15.17 23.87 -0.56
CA THR A 244 14.60 24.10 -1.89
C THR A 244 15.67 24.72 -2.78
N GLY A 245 16.30 23.91 -3.63
CA GLY A 245 17.11 24.38 -4.74
C GLY A 245 16.25 24.56 -5.98
N SER A 246 15.33 25.52 -5.97
CA SER A 246 14.70 25.99 -7.20
C SER A 246 15.68 26.92 -7.92
N ALA A 247 16.21 26.46 -9.04
CA ALA A 247 16.72 27.36 -10.08
C ALA A 247 16.23 26.87 -11.44
N GLN A 248 15.25 27.60 -11.97
CA GLN A 248 14.85 27.58 -13.36
C GLN A 248 16.06 27.74 -14.28
N ARG A 249 16.05 27.01 -15.40
CA ARG A 249 16.44 27.58 -16.69
C ARG A 249 15.59 26.96 -17.80
N ALA A 250 14.70 27.78 -18.35
CA ALA A 250 14.11 27.52 -19.65
C ALA A 250 15.21 27.60 -20.73
N PRO A 251 15.15 26.79 -21.80
CA PRO A 251 15.96 27.05 -22.98
C PRO A 251 15.26 28.11 -23.83
N SER A 252 15.85 29.31 -23.89
CA SER A 252 15.68 30.22 -25.02
C SER A 252 16.50 29.69 -26.21
N GLY A 253 15.95 29.84 -27.41
CA GLY A 253 16.29 29.03 -28.58
C GLY A 253 17.63 29.29 -29.28
N PHE A 254 17.87 28.40 -30.23
CA PHE A 254 18.34 28.64 -31.59
C PHE A 254 17.56 27.71 -32.52
#